data_AF-A0ABD4VIB4-F1
#
_entry.id   AF-A0ABD4VIB4-F1
#
_cell.length_a   1.000
_cell.length_b   1.000
_cell.length_c   1.000
_cell.angle_alpha   90.00
_cell.angle_beta   90.00
_cell.angle_gamma   90.00
#
_symmetry.space_group_name_H-M   'P 1'
#
loop_
_entity.id
_entity.type
_entity.pdbx_description
1 polymer ?
#
loop_
_entity_poly.entity_id
_entity_poly.type
_entity_poly.pdbx_seq_one_letter_code
_entity_poly.pdbx_strand_id
1 'polypeptide(L)' 'MTVIKPKEGLDTSFYHENGYDKKDPKVLKIHQRESGLYVFGNNPNHTEVTNFQNEVLRWQKQQGLR' A
#
# COMPACT_ATOMS: atom_id res chain seq x y z
N MET A 1 -9.37 5.43 0.55
CA MET A 1 -8.54 4.23 0.29
C MET A 1 -9.42 3.02 0.52
N THR A 2 -9.59 2.19 -0.50
CA THR A 2 -10.33 0.93 -0.40
C THR A 2 -9.33 -0.21 -0.28
N VAL A 3 -9.66 -1.15 0.60
CA VAL A 3 -8.78 -2.26 0.99
C VAL A 3 -9.52 -3.56 0.73
N ILE A 4 -8.97 -4.41 -0.13
CA ILE A 4 -9.62 -5.66 -0.56
C ILE A 4 -8.69 -6.84 -0.27
N LYS A 5 -9.24 -7.94 0.25
CA LYS A 5 -8.50 -9.20 0.36
C LYS A 5 -8.49 -9.91 -1.00
N PRO A 6 -7.33 -10.36 -1.51
CA PRO A 6 -7.31 -11.17 -2.72
C PRO A 6 -8.14 -12.43 -2.52
N LYS A 7 -8.92 -12.80 -3.54
CA LYS A 7 -9.63 -14.07 -3.57
C LYS A 7 -8.64 -15.18 -3.93
N GLU A 8 -8.86 -16.39 -3.42
CA GLU A 8 -8.08 -17.56 -3.84
C GLU A 8 -8.14 -17.75 -5.35
N GLY A 9 -6.99 -18.02 -5.97
CA GLY A 9 -6.85 -18.17 -7.42
C GLY A 9 -6.85 -16.86 -8.23
N LEU A 10 -6.95 -15.69 -7.59
CA LEU A 10 -6.76 -14.41 -8.27
C LEU A 10 -5.26 -14.18 -8.54
N ASP A 11 -4.91 -13.95 -9.80
CA ASP A 11 -3.55 -13.53 -10.13
C ASP A 11 -3.29 -12.11 -9.62
N THR A 12 -2.29 -11.98 -8.75
CA THR A 12 -1.85 -10.69 -8.18
C THR A 12 -0.43 -10.33 -8.61
N SER A 13 0.15 -11.07 -9.56
CA SER A 13 1.49 -10.83 -10.13
C SER A 13 1.66 -9.38 -10.59
N PHE A 14 0.64 -8.81 -11.25
CA PHE A 14 0.60 -7.42 -11.69
C PHE A 14 0.94 -6.41 -10.58
N TYR A 15 0.47 -6.63 -9.34
CA TYR A 15 0.77 -5.72 -8.23
C TYR A 15 2.25 -5.72 -7.88
N HIS A 16 2.91 -6.87 -8.00
CA HIS A 16 4.33 -7.00 -7.71
C HIS A 16 5.20 -6.50 -8.86
N GLU A 17 4.86 -6.88 -10.09
CA GLU A 17 5.61 -6.51 -11.30
C GLU A 17 5.66 -4.99 -11.50
N ASN A 18 4.59 -4.28 -11.12
CA ASN A 18 4.53 -2.82 -11.20
C ASN A 18 4.97 -2.12 -9.89
N GLY A 19 5.49 -2.86 -8.90
CA GLY A 19 6.00 -2.30 -7.65
C GLY A 19 4.94 -1.71 -6.71
N TYR A 20 3.66 -2.06 -6.92
CA TYR A 20 2.55 -1.58 -6.09
C TYR A 20 2.45 -2.31 -4.75
N ASP A 21 2.89 -3.57 -4.69
CA ASP A 21 2.99 -4.33 -3.44
C ASP A 21 4.01 -5.50 -3.56
N LYS A 22 4.10 -6.33 -2.51
CA LYS A 22 4.90 -7.55 -2.48
C LYS A 22 4.31 -8.63 -3.41
N LYS A 23 5.12 -9.65 -3.70
CA LYS A 23 4.78 -10.80 -4.57
C LYS A 23 3.51 -11.55 -4.17
N ASP A 24 3.20 -11.58 -2.87
CA ASP A 24 1.99 -12.22 -2.32
C ASP A 24 1.29 -11.25 -1.34
N PRO A 25 0.59 -10.23 -1.85
CA PRO A 25 -0.01 -9.22 -0.99
C PRO A 25 -1.24 -9.82 -0.29
N LYS A 26 -1.25 -9.81 1.05
CA LYS A 26 -2.44 -10.21 1.83
C LYS A 26 -3.63 -9.26 1.63
N VAL A 27 -3.34 -8.07 1.13
CA VAL A 27 -4.26 -6.95 1.05
C VAL A 27 -3.91 -6.14 -0.19
N LEU A 28 -4.89 -5.84 -1.02
CA LEU A 28 -4.77 -4.97 -2.17
C LEU A 28 -5.27 -3.56 -1.82
N LYS A 29 -4.46 -2.56 -2.11
CA LYS A 29 -4.78 -1.14 -1.89
C LYS A 29 -5.21 -0.48 -3.20
N ILE A 30 -6.34 0.21 -3.16
CA ILE A 30 -6.89 0.96 -4.28
C ILE A 30 -7.28 2.36 -3.80
N HIS A 31 -6.83 3.38 -4.54
CA HIS A 31 -7.08 4.79 -4.26
C HIS A 31 -7.88 5.39 -5.42
N GLN A 32 -9.04 5.98 -5.12
CA GLN A 32 -9.77 6.78 -6.10
C GLN A 32 -9.26 8.22 -6.03
N ARG A 33 -8.90 8.80 -7.17
CA ARG A 33 -8.58 10.23 -7.30
C ARG A 33 -9.86 11.04 -7.47
N GLU A 34 -9.77 12.35 -7.25
CA GLU A 34 -10.89 13.29 -7.45
C GLU A 34 -11.46 13.24 -8.87
N SER A 35 -10.64 12.90 -9.87
CA SER A 35 -11.07 12.69 -11.25
C SER A 35 -11.89 11.41 -11.47
N GLY A 36 -12.12 10.60 -10.43
CA GLY A 36 -12.77 9.30 -10.51
C GLY A 36 -11.85 8.14 -10.92
N LEU A 37 -10.61 8.43 -11.33
CA LEU A 37 -9.63 7.41 -11.71
C LEU A 37 -9.16 6.59 -10.51
N TYR A 38 -9.07 5.27 -10.69
CA TYR A 38 -8.51 4.36 -9.69
C TYR A 38 -7.00 4.17 -9.89
N VAL A 39 -6.27 4.26 -8.80
CA VAL A 39 -4.83 4.04 -8.73
C VAL A 39 -4.55 2.90 -7.77
N PHE A 40 -3.73 1.95 -8.22
CA PHE A 40 -3.34 0.78 -7.46
C PHE A 40 -2.08 1.04 -6.66
N GLY A 41 -1.96 0.40 -5.49
CA GLY A 41 -0.74 0.42 -4.69
C GLY A 41 -0.75 1.45 -3.57
N ASN A 42 0.43 1.99 -3.25
CA ASN A 42 0.59 2.93 -2.15
C ASN A 42 -0.13 4.26 -2.41
N ASN A 43 -0.43 4.98 -1.33
CA ASN A 43 -1.16 6.24 -1.43
C ASN A 43 -0.39 7.22 -2.34
N PRO A 44 -0.92 7.61 -3.51
CA PRO A 44 -0.20 8.51 -4.41
C PRO A 44 0.02 9.89 -3.81
N ASN A 45 -0.74 10.26 -2.77
CA ASN A 45 -0.70 11.56 -2.12
C ASN A 45 0.12 11.51 -0.81
N HIS A 46 1.30 10.90 -0.83
CA HIS A 46 2.22 10.98 0.30
C HIS A 46 2.61 12.45 0.53
N THR A 47 2.16 13.02 1.64
CA THR A 47 2.60 14.33 2.13
C THR A 47 3.86 14.16 2.99
N GLU A 48 4.58 15.25 3.24
CA GLU A 48 5.72 15.25 4.17
C GLU A 48 5.34 14.70 5.55
N VAL A 49 4.14 15.03 6.04
CA VAL A 49 3.59 14.48 7.29
C VAL A 49 3.50 12.96 7.26
N THR A 50 3.09 12.38 6.12
CA THR A 50 2.97 10.93 5.96
C THR A 50 4.36 10.26 5.91
N ASN A 51 5.34 10.93 5.31
CA ASN A 51 6.72 10.45 5.28
C ASN A 51 7.32 10.43 6.69
N PHE A 52 7.17 11.52 7.44
CA PHE A 52 7.61 11.60 8.82
C PHE A 52 6.95 10.52 9.69
N GLN A 53 5.63 10.33 9.57
CA GLN A 53 4.92 9.26 10.27
C GLN A 53 5.51 7.88 9.96
N ASN A 54 5.82 7.59 8.69
CA ASN A 54 6.42 6.32 8.30
C ASN A 54 7.82 6.11 8.86
N GLU A 55 8.63 7.17 8.96
CA GLU A 55 9.94 7.12 9.60
C GLU A 55 9.83 6.79 11.09
N VAL A 56 8.92 7.45 11.81
CA VAL A 56 8.64 7.16 13.23
C VAL A 56 8.19 5.71 13.41
N LEU A 57 7.28 5.23 12.56
CA LEU A 57 6.81 3.84 12.61
C LEU A 57 7.92 2.82 12.34
N ARG A 58 8.84 3.11 11.41
CA ARG A 58 10.01 2.27 11.14
C ARG A 58 10.96 2.24 12.32
N TRP A 59 11.22 3.40 12.91
CA TRP A 59 12.06 3.52 14.11
C TRP A 59 11.48 2.72 15.28
N GLN A 60 10.17 2.84 15.57
CA GLN A 60 9.51 2.07 16.63
C GLN A 60 9.68 0.56 16.46
N LYS A 61 9.52 0.06 15.21
CA LYS A 61 9.72 -1.36 14.89
C LYS A 61 11.16 -1.81 15.14
N GLN A 62 12.15 -0.99 14.79
CA GLN A 62 13.57 -1.29 15.04
C GLN A 62 13.90 -1.35 16.54
N GLN A 63 13.18 -0.58 17.36
CA GLN A 63 13.31 -0.61 18.82
C GLN A 63 12.47 -1.71 19.49
N GLY A 64 11.73 -2.52 18.73
CA GLY A 64 10.87 -3.58 19.29
C GLY A 64 9.63 -3.06 20.04
N LEU A 65 9.26 -1.79 19.82
CA LEU A 65 8.06 -1.19 20.43
C LEU A 65 6.77 -1.59 19.70
N ARG A 66 6.89 -2.23 18.53
CA ARG A 66 5.81 -2.70 17.67
C ARG A 66 6.23 -3.91 16.85
#